data_AF-A0A1G7LEG4-F1
#
_entry.id   AF-A0A1G7LEG4-F1
#
_cell.length_a   1.000
_cell.length_b   1.000
_cell.length_c   1.000
_cell.angle_alpha   90.00
_cell.angle_beta   90.00
_cell.angle_gamma   90.00
#
_symmetry.space_group_name_H-M   'P 1'
#
loop_
_entity.id
_entity.type
_entity.pdbx_description
1 polymer ?
#
loop_
_entity_poly.entity_id
_entity_poly.type
_entity_poly.pdbx_seq_one_letter_code
_entity_poly.pdbx_strand_id
1 'polypeptide(L)'
;MPSKQQQADSKIHEDQLLNFLVNRLDEEVSLGLANNAELNAEDIYEVLVGATADGTSISTLCNSSEDSPSANAILYHLRTKFEPERLERVANALLRRDIVELLPEQVEVCADLHLRPYYGDEDDTDGLYHSEAKRGTTAFHAYATLYARVKNKRYTLAVRRLEDGDTASSVLAEFFGVLDGLEVEVKAVYLDRGFFDSKCLTLLQAHNYAYVMPIIRWGETIQQELSEGWSRVIQHDLTGKLDGHSRDRRVSRLHRLYIPEWTV
;
A
#
# COMPACT_ATOMS: atom_id res chain seq x y z
N MET A 1 -38.03 36.58 24.11
CA MET A 1 -37.49 36.16 22.81
C MET A 1 -36.48 35.06 23.07
N PRO A 2 -36.75 33.79 22.74
CA PRO A 2 -35.75 32.74 22.94
C PRO A 2 -34.64 32.90 21.90
N SER A 3 -33.39 32.88 22.38
CA SER A 3 -32.18 32.84 21.57
C SER A 3 -32.25 31.62 20.63
N LYS A 4 -32.29 31.85 19.32
CA LYS A 4 -32.09 30.78 18.34
C LYS A 4 -30.64 30.32 18.47
N GLN A 5 -30.42 29.16 19.07
CA GLN A 5 -29.18 28.43 18.87
C GLN A 5 -28.97 28.27 17.36
N GLN A 6 -27.88 28.84 16.84
CA GLN A 6 -27.46 28.64 15.46
C GLN A 6 -27.19 27.14 15.29
N GLN A 7 -28.09 26.48 14.56
CA GLN A 7 -27.92 25.10 14.14
C GLN A 7 -26.73 25.08 13.17
N ALA A 8 -25.74 24.22 13.42
CA ALA A 8 -24.59 24.07 12.53
C ALA A 8 -25.08 23.79 11.09
N ASP A 9 -24.51 24.48 10.09
CA ASP A 9 -24.84 24.23 8.68
C ASP A 9 -24.48 22.77 8.34
N SER A 10 -25.31 22.10 7.54
CA SER A 10 -25.09 20.71 7.11
C SER A 10 -24.00 20.59 6.04
N LYS A 11 -23.14 21.60 5.91
CA LYS A 11 -22.06 21.71 4.92
C LYS A 11 -20.72 21.60 5.62
N ILE A 12 -19.85 20.78 5.04
CA ILE A 12 -18.45 20.71 5.43
C ILE A 12 -17.74 21.86 4.73
N HIS A 13 -17.15 22.77 5.50
CA HIS A 13 -16.34 23.86 4.98
C HIS A 13 -14.86 23.43 4.87
N GLU A 14 -14.13 24.05 3.95
CA GLU A 14 -12.74 23.72 3.64
C GLU A 14 -11.81 23.91 4.84
N ASP A 15 -11.94 25.02 5.55
CA ASP A 15 -11.24 25.35 6.79
C ASP A 15 -11.53 24.31 7.89
N GLN A 16 -12.78 23.86 8.01
CA GLN A 16 -13.16 22.82 8.97
C GLN A 16 -12.52 21.47 8.63
N LEU A 17 -12.44 21.12 7.35
CA LEU A 17 -11.80 19.89 6.91
C LEU A 17 -10.29 19.94 7.10
N LEU A 18 -9.65 21.06 6.75
CA LEU A 18 -8.22 21.28 6.97
C LEU A 18 -7.89 21.16 8.46
N ASN A 19 -8.58 21.91 9.32
CA ASN A 19 -8.39 21.85 10.77
C ASN A 19 -8.62 20.44 11.32
N PHE A 20 -9.63 19.72 10.82
CA PHE A 20 -9.86 18.33 11.22
C PHE A 20 -8.67 17.43 10.85
N LEU A 21 -8.15 17.52 9.62
CA LEU A 21 -7.03 16.70 9.15
C LEU A 21 -5.74 17.02 9.90
N VAL A 22 -5.45 18.31 10.09
CA VAL A 22 -4.24 18.79 10.78
C VAL A 22 -4.24 18.33 12.24
N ASN A 23 -5.33 18.57 12.97
CA ASN A 23 -5.44 18.12 14.37
C ASN A 23 -5.32 16.60 14.49
N ARG A 24 -5.93 15.84 13.57
CA ARG A 24 -5.81 14.38 13.58
C ARG A 24 -4.39 13.89 13.32
N LEU A 25 -3.67 14.52 12.40
CA LEU A 25 -2.30 14.15 12.11
C LEU A 25 -1.35 14.51 13.26
N ASP A 26 -1.55 15.67 13.90
CA ASP A 26 -0.75 16.08 15.06
C ASP A 26 -0.97 15.16 16.27
N GLU A 27 -2.22 14.80 16.55
CA GLU A 27 -2.59 13.85 17.61
C GLU A 27 -1.90 12.48 17.42
N GLU A 28 -1.92 11.95 16.20
CA GLU A 28 -1.52 10.56 15.92
C GLU A 28 -0.02 10.44 15.57
N VAL A 29 0.58 11.50 15.00
CA VAL A 29 1.97 11.52 14.52
C VAL A 29 2.79 12.62 15.20
N SER A 30 2.62 12.84 16.51
CA SER A 30 3.32 13.92 17.23
C SER A 30 4.80 14.13 16.83
N LEU A 31 5.12 15.39 16.50
CA LEU A 31 6.44 15.87 16.10
C LEU A 31 7.11 16.63 17.24
N GLY A 32 8.19 16.06 17.79
CA GLY A 32 8.99 16.72 18.82
C GLY A 32 9.86 17.84 18.24
N LEU A 33 9.36 19.07 18.30
CA LEU A 33 10.09 20.28 17.92
C LEU A 33 10.76 20.93 19.15
N ALA A 34 11.84 21.67 18.93
CA ALA A 34 12.54 22.36 20.01
C ALA A 34 11.72 23.58 20.48
N ASN A 35 11.80 23.92 21.77
CA ASN A 35 11.02 25.03 22.36
C ASN A 35 11.32 26.41 21.73
N ASN A 36 12.42 26.55 21.01
CA ASN A 36 12.83 27.77 20.30
C ASN A 36 12.65 27.67 18.78
N ALA A 37 11.98 26.63 18.28
CA ALA A 37 11.64 26.56 16.87
C ALA A 37 10.60 27.64 16.54
N GLU A 38 10.82 28.35 15.43
CA GLU A 38 9.85 29.33 14.90
C GLU A 38 8.63 28.65 14.26
N LEU A 39 8.70 27.33 14.08
CA LEU A 39 7.72 26.47 13.47
C LEU A 39 7.15 25.52 14.52
N ASN A 40 5.84 25.31 14.49
CA ASN A 40 5.17 24.28 15.29
C ASN A 40 4.77 23.08 14.40
N ALA A 41 4.20 22.03 15.00
CA ALA A 41 3.81 20.82 14.26
C ALA A 41 2.59 21.08 13.35
N GLU A 42 1.67 21.93 13.77
CA GLU A 42 0.48 22.36 13.01
C GLU A 42 0.89 22.97 11.66
N ASP A 43 1.87 23.87 11.66
CA ASP A 43 2.41 24.51 10.45
C ASP A 43 2.96 23.46 9.44
N ILE A 44 3.59 22.39 9.94
CA ILE A 44 4.10 21.29 9.10
C ILE A 44 2.93 20.54 8.47
N TYR A 45 1.92 20.21 9.26
CA TYR A 45 0.76 19.46 8.80
C TYR A 45 -0.13 20.25 7.86
N GLU A 46 -0.32 21.55 8.08
CA GLU A 46 -1.05 22.42 7.16
C GLU A 46 -0.42 22.40 5.77
N VAL A 47 0.91 22.56 5.70
CA VAL A 47 1.64 22.51 4.42
C VAL A 47 1.55 21.12 3.78
N LEU A 48 1.67 20.04 4.56
CA LEU A 48 1.54 18.67 4.05
C LEU A 48 0.13 18.39 3.50
N VAL A 49 -0.91 18.75 4.26
CA VAL A 49 -2.31 18.53 3.87
C VAL A 49 -2.65 19.38 2.65
N GLY A 50 -2.26 20.67 2.65
CA GLY A 50 -2.46 21.56 1.51
C GLY A 50 -1.78 21.04 0.25
N ALA A 51 -0.50 20.64 0.34
CA ALA A 51 0.25 20.17 -0.82
C ALA A 51 -0.34 18.87 -1.37
N THR A 52 -0.83 18.00 -0.49
CA THR A 52 -1.51 16.76 -0.85
C THR A 52 -2.87 17.02 -1.51
N ALA A 53 -3.67 17.92 -0.96
CA ALA A 53 -4.98 18.28 -1.49
C ALA A 53 -4.88 18.92 -2.89
N ASP A 54 -3.88 19.78 -3.09
CA ASP A 54 -3.63 20.47 -4.36
C ASP A 54 -2.88 19.59 -5.38
N GLY A 55 -2.34 18.45 -4.96
CA GLY A 55 -1.50 17.59 -5.81
C GLY A 55 -0.22 18.30 -6.26
N THR A 56 0.33 19.16 -5.42
CA THR A 56 1.51 19.98 -5.71
C THR A 56 2.69 19.66 -4.79
N SER A 57 3.84 20.27 -5.02
CA SER A 57 5.00 20.10 -4.13
C SER A 57 4.91 21.04 -2.93
N ILE A 58 5.52 20.65 -1.80
CA ILE A 58 5.70 21.51 -0.61
C ILE A 58 6.29 22.86 -1.02
N SER A 59 7.36 22.84 -1.84
CA SER A 59 8.01 24.06 -2.30
C SER A 59 7.09 24.95 -3.13
N THR A 60 6.25 24.36 -3.99
CA THR A 60 5.28 25.11 -4.78
C THR A 60 4.25 25.77 -3.89
N LEU A 61 3.65 25.01 -2.95
CA LEU A 61 2.65 25.53 -2.03
C LEU A 61 3.22 26.68 -1.19
N CYS A 62 4.37 26.47 -0.53
CA CYS A 62 5.01 27.48 0.31
C CYS A 62 5.33 28.77 -0.47
N ASN A 63 5.72 28.67 -1.74
CA ASN A 63 6.02 29.83 -2.57
C ASN A 63 4.76 30.60 -3.03
N SER A 64 3.61 29.93 -3.09
CA SER A 64 2.35 30.54 -3.52
C SER A 64 1.49 31.08 -2.38
N SER A 65 1.83 30.76 -1.14
CA SER A 65 1.10 31.16 0.07
C SER A 65 1.72 32.40 0.73
N GLU A 66 0.89 33.34 1.18
CA GLU A 66 1.36 34.62 1.76
C GLU A 66 2.04 34.43 3.13
N ASP A 67 1.49 33.55 3.98
CA ASP A 67 1.95 33.30 5.36
C ASP A 67 2.41 31.84 5.54
N SER A 68 3.27 31.33 4.64
CA SER A 68 3.79 29.97 4.74
C SER A 68 5.22 29.91 5.31
N PRO A 69 5.55 28.90 6.13
CA PRO A 69 6.92 28.64 6.51
C PRO A 69 7.83 28.37 5.31
N SER A 70 9.14 28.49 5.52
CA SER A 70 10.12 28.12 4.49
C SER A 70 9.99 26.64 4.13
N ALA A 71 9.86 26.35 2.83
CA ALA A 71 9.85 24.98 2.31
C ALA A 71 11.06 24.15 2.81
N ASN A 72 12.23 24.78 2.93
CA ASN A 72 13.44 24.13 3.43
C ASN A 72 13.30 23.73 4.90
N ALA A 73 12.65 24.55 5.73
CA ALA A 73 12.39 24.23 7.12
C ALA A 73 11.42 23.05 7.24
N ILE A 74 10.34 23.06 6.46
CA ILE A 74 9.39 21.94 6.38
C ILE A 74 10.12 20.65 5.99
N LEU A 75 10.84 20.64 4.85
CA LEU A 75 11.56 19.47 4.36
C LEU A 75 12.62 18.95 5.35
N TYR A 76 13.31 19.85 6.06
CA TYR A 76 14.24 19.49 7.12
C TYR A 76 13.54 18.72 8.25
N HIS A 77 12.38 19.19 8.71
CA HIS A 77 11.63 18.50 9.76
C HIS A 77 11.03 17.18 9.27
N LEU A 78 10.53 17.12 8.04
CA LEU A 78 10.09 15.84 7.45
C LEU A 78 11.21 14.81 7.44
N ARG A 79 12.42 15.20 7.01
CA ARG A 79 13.57 14.29 6.96
C ARG A 79 14.07 13.84 8.33
N THR A 80 13.98 14.72 9.34
CA THR A 80 14.61 14.48 10.65
C THR A 80 13.68 13.98 11.74
N LYS A 81 12.36 14.14 11.56
CA LYS A 81 11.35 13.82 12.58
C LYS A 81 10.41 12.68 12.19
N PHE A 82 10.25 12.40 10.90
CA PHE A 82 9.43 11.28 10.46
C PHE A 82 10.30 10.02 10.37
N GLU A 83 10.00 9.08 11.25
CA GLU A 83 10.59 7.73 11.24
C GLU A 83 9.68 6.80 10.42
N PRO A 84 10.11 6.27 9.26
CA PRO A 84 9.25 5.49 8.37
C PRO A 84 8.55 4.32 9.05
N GLU A 85 9.23 3.57 9.92
CA GLU A 85 8.69 2.44 10.65
C GLU A 85 7.59 2.85 11.65
N ARG A 86 7.78 3.98 12.35
CA ARG A 86 6.77 4.54 13.25
C ARG A 86 5.57 5.01 12.43
N LEU A 87 5.81 5.72 11.33
CA LEU A 87 4.76 6.23 10.46
C LEU A 87 3.93 5.08 9.86
N GLU A 88 4.58 4.02 9.38
CA GLU A 88 3.90 2.84 8.87
C GLU A 88 2.99 2.23 9.94
N ARG A 89 3.46 2.06 11.18
CA ARG A 89 2.65 1.52 12.28
C ARG A 89 1.42 2.40 12.59
N VAL A 90 1.62 3.71 12.72
CA VAL A 90 0.52 4.66 13.00
C VAL A 90 -0.48 4.68 11.85
N ALA A 91 0.00 4.80 10.61
CA ALA A 91 -0.85 4.80 9.42
C ALA A 91 -1.69 3.52 9.35
N ASN A 92 -1.09 2.36 9.57
CA ASN A 92 -1.79 1.09 9.61
C ASN A 92 -2.87 1.03 10.70
N ALA A 93 -2.60 1.57 11.89
CA ALA A 93 -3.60 1.65 12.96
C ALA A 93 -4.79 2.54 12.55
N LEU A 94 -4.51 3.72 11.98
CA LEU A 94 -5.54 4.66 11.52
C LEU A 94 -6.38 4.12 10.37
N LEU A 95 -5.73 3.47 9.40
CA LEU A 95 -6.41 2.84 8.27
C LEU A 95 -7.43 1.80 8.74
N ARG A 96 -7.16 1.08 9.85
CA ARG A 96 -8.10 0.07 10.35
C ARG A 96 -9.15 0.62 11.30
N ARG A 97 -8.80 1.63 12.11
CA ARG A 97 -9.63 2.13 13.23
C ARG A 97 -11.12 2.28 12.89
N ASP A 98 -11.42 2.95 11.78
CA ASP A 98 -12.81 3.24 11.38
C ASP A 98 -13.34 2.28 10.30
N ILE A 99 -12.49 1.40 9.76
CA ILE A 99 -12.86 0.49 8.67
C ILE A 99 -13.41 -0.82 9.20
N VAL A 100 -12.90 -1.32 10.34
CA VAL A 100 -13.28 -2.64 10.87
C VAL A 100 -14.79 -2.77 11.07
N GLU A 101 -15.45 -1.74 11.60
CA GLU A 101 -16.91 -1.73 11.81
C GLU A 101 -17.73 -1.70 10.51
N LEU A 102 -17.09 -1.31 9.39
CA LEU A 102 -17.72 -1.26 8.08
C LEU A 102 -17.55 -2.57 7.29
N LEU A 103 -16.68 -3.47 7.76
CA LEU A 103 -16.42 -4.73 7.09
C LEU A 103 -17.60 -5.69 7.27
N PRO A 104 -18.04 -6.35 6.18
CA PRO A 104 -18.99 -7.46 6.29
C PRO A 104 -18.33 -8.69 6.92
N GLU A 105 -19.16 -9.66 7.35
CA GLU A 105 -18.69 -10.96 7.84
C GLU A 105 -17.77 -11.68 6.85
N GLN A 106 -18.03 -11.54 5.54
CA GLN A 106 -17.20 -12.09 4.47
C GLN A 106 -16.66 -11.00 3.56
N VAL A 107 -15.34 -10.98 3.38
CA VAL A 107 -14.64 -9.96 2.61
C VAL A 107 -13.82 -10.54 1.47
N GLU A 108 -13.84 -9.84 0.33
CA GLU A 108 -12.90 -10.02 -0.77
C GLU A 108 -11.75 -9.03 -0.58
N VAL A 109 -10.52 -9.51 -0.62
CA VAL A 109 -9.33 -8.67 -0.41
C VAL A 109 -8.46 -8.66 -1.65
N CYS A 110 -7.71 -7.59 -1.86
CA CYS A 110 -6.66 -7.59 -2.86
C CYS A 110 -5.36 -7.05 -2.29
N ALA A 111 -4.26 -7.60 -2.78
CA ALA A 111 -2.92 -7.10 -2.49
C ALA A 111 -2.19 -6.74 -3.80
N ASP A 112 -1.44 -5.65 -3.74
CA ASP A 112 -0.75 -5.09 -4.91
C ASP A 112 0.59 -4.48 -4.50
N LEU A 113 1.55 -4.54 -5.44
CA LEU A 113 2.91 -4.02 -5.29
C LEU A 113 3.07 -2.76 -6.13
N HIS A 114 3.44 -1.66 -5.49
CA HIS A 114 3.64 -0.38 -6.13
C HIS A 114 5.12 -0.03 -6.15
N LEU A 115 5.71 -0.02 -7.34
CA LEU A 115 7.12 0.35 -7.52
C LEU A 115 7.18 1.73 -8.20
N ARG A 116 7.68 2.73 -7.48
CA ARG A 116 7.92 4.07 -8.00
C ARG A 116 9.39 4.18 -8.45
N PRO A 117 9.66 4.33 -9.75
CA PRO A 117 11.03 4.46 -10.26
C PRO A 117 11.80 5.57 -9.57
N TYR A 118 13.03 5.27 -9.13
CA TYR A 118 13.96 6.23 -8.57
C TYR A 118 15.13 6.46 -9.54
N TYR A 119 15.55 7.73 -9.67
CA TYR A 119 16.60 8.18 -10.59
C TYR A 119 17.59 9.15 -9.91
N GLY A 120 17.50 9.31 -8.59
CA GLY A 120 18.43 10.13 -7.84
C GLY A 120 19.68 9.34 -7.47
N ASP A 121 20.42 9.84 -6.48
CA ASP A 121 21.62 9.16 -5.98
C ASP A 121 21.21 7.97 -5.10
N GLU A 122 21.50 6.76 -5.55
CA GLU A 122 21.19 5.52 -4.83
C GLU A 122 22.08 5.34 -3.60
N ASP A 123 23.32 5.84 -3.61
CA ASP A 123 24.27 5.71 -2.49
C ASP A 123 23.87 6.61 -1.30
N ASP A 124 23.17 7.72 -1.58
CA ASP A 124 22.68 8.68 -0.58
C ASP A 124 21.21 8.45 -0.17
N THR A 125 20.58 7.36 -0.63
CA THR A 125 19.14 7.10 -0.42
C THR A 125 18.88 5.75 0.24
N ASP A 126 18.44 5.81 1.50
CA ASP A 126 18.12 4.62 2.29
C ASP A 126 16.75 4.01 1.94
N GLY A 127 16.67 2.68 2.12
CA GLY A 127 15.43 1.91 1.99
C GLY A 127 14.82 1.98 0.59
N LEU A 128 15.69 1.89 -0.42
CA LEU A 128 15.31 1.56 -1.78
C LEU A 128 15.06 0.05 -1.89
N TYR A 129 14.19 -0.29 -2.84
CA TYR A 129 13.92 -1.66 -3.25
C TYR A 129 14.43 -1.86 -4.67
N HIS A 130 15.24 -2.89 -4.88
CA HIS A 130 15.79 -3.23 -6.18
C HIS A 130 15.03 -4.38 -6.84
N SER A 131 14.71 -4.20 -8.12
CA SER A 131 13.99 -5.22 -8.91
C SER A 131 14.48 -5.25 -10.34
N GLU A 132 13.91 -6.14 -11.17
CA GLU A 132 14.13 -6.10 -12.60
C GLU A 132 13.88 -4.70 -13.17
N ALA A 133 14.64 -4.35 -14.22
CA ALA A 133 14.60 -3.02 -14.81
C ALA A 133 13.17 -2.68 -15.29
N LYS A 134 12.62 -1.58 -14.77
CA LYS A 134 11.33 -1.02 -15.19
C LYS A 134 11.50 0.45 -15.44
N ARG A 135 11.00 0.94 -16.57
CA ARG A 135 11.09 2.36 -16.96
C ARG A 135 12.53 2.91 -16.88
N GLY A 136 13.52 2.08 -17.20
CA GLY A 136 14.93 2.50 -17.28
C GLY A 136 15.70 2.57 -15.96
N THR A 137 15.14 2.07 -14.85
CA THR A 137 15.85 1.95 -13.56
C THR A 137 15.58 0.59 -12.92
N THR A 138 16.48 0.19 -12.02
CA THR A 138 16.34 -0.98 -11.14
C THR A 138 16.03 -0.59 -9.69
N ALA A 139 16.12 0.70 -9.34
CA ALA A 139 15.86 1.22 -8.00
C ALA A 139 14.46 1.82 -7.88
N PHE A 140 13.78 1.54 -6.78
CA PHE A 140 12.40 1.96 -6.54
C PHE A 140 12.17 2.38 -5.10
N HIS A 141 11.35 3.42 -4.90
CA HIS A 141 10.56 3.50 -3.68
C HIS A 141 9.37 2.57 -3.84
N ALA A 142 9.33 1.51 -3.04
CA ALA A 142 8.34 0.46 -3.19
C ALA A 142 7.47 0.32 -1.94
N TYR A 143 6.21 -0.01 -2.16
CA TYR A 143 5.24 -0.26 -1.12
C TYR A 143 4.22 -1.30 -1.59
N ALA A 144 3.73 -2.09 -0.66
CA ALA A 144 2.61 -2.98 -0.87
C ALA A 144 1.38 -2.46 -0.13
N THR A 145 0.20 -2.78 -0.65
CA THR A 145 -1.07 -2.41 -0.03
C THR A 145 -2.00 -3.60 0.00
N LEU A 146 -2.71 -3.79 1.11
CA LEU A 146 -3.83 -4.71 1.26
C LEU A 146 -5.12 -3.89 1.36
N TYR A 147 -6.12 -4.21 0.55
CA TYR A 147 -7.43 -3.56 0.59
C TYR A 147 -8.59 -4.55 0.60
N ALA A 148 -9.60 -4.25 1.40
CA ALA A 148 -10.90 -4.89 1.40
C ALA A 148 -11.82 -4.25 0.34
N ARG A 149 -12.54 -5.09 -0.40
CA ARG A 149 -13.61 -4.68 -1.30
C ARG A 149 -14.96 -4.83 -0.60
N VAL A 150 -15.63 -3.72 -0.33
CA VAL A 150 -16.96 -3.69 0.32
C VAL A 150 -17.90 -2.82 -0.50
N LYS A 151 -19.00 -3.38 -1.00
CA LYS A 151 -20.05 -2.66 -1.77
C LYS A 151 -19.47 -1.76 -2.88
N ASN A 152 -18.57 -2.30 -3.72
CA ASN A 152 -17.83 -1.59 -4.78
C ASN A 152 -16.94 -0.42 -4.33
N LYS A 153 -16.63 -0.32 -3.04
CA LYS A 153 -15.61 0.57 -2.49
C LYS A 153 -14.39 -0.22 -2.06
N ARG A 154 -13.23 0.43 -2.11
CA ARG A 154 -11.95 -0.10 -1.64
C ARG A 154 -11.60 0.55 -0.31
N TYR A 155 -11.29 -0.28 0.68
CA TYR A 155 -10.90 0.13 2.02
C TYR A 155 -9.50 -0.42 2.28
N THR A 156 -8.51 0.45 2.42
CA THR A 156 -7.13 0.03 2.67
C THR A 156 -7.02 -0.49 4.10
N LEU A 157 -6.60 -1.75 4.26
CA LEU A 157 -6.43 -2.40 5.56
C LEU A 157 -4.98 -2.32 6.04
N ALA A 158 -4.03 -2.34 5.11
CA ALA A 158 -2.63 -2.22 5.42
C ALA A 158 -1.81 -1.60 4.29
N VAL A 159 -0.71 -0.95 4.69
CA VAL A 159 0.38 -0.53 3.82
C VAL A 159 1.70 -1.04 4.39
N ARG A 160 2.60 -1.50 3.54
CA ARG A 160 3.92 -2.00 3.93
C ARG A 160 4.97 -1.41 3.00
N ARG A 161 5.93 -0.63 3.52
CA ARG A 161 7.11 -0.17 2.76
C ARG A 161 7.95 -1.38 2.40
N LEU A 162 8.58 -1.37 1.23
CA LEU A 162 9.47 -2.45 0.80
C LEU A 162 10.90 -1.93 0.65
N GLU A 163 11.85 -2.74 1.10
CA GLU A 163 13.28 -2.52 1.01
C GLU A 163 13.98 -3.81 0.51
N ASP A 164 15.26 -3.73 0.18
CA ASP A 164 16.01 -4.90 -0.25
C ASP A 164 15.96 -6.04 0.79
N GLY A 165 15.63 -7.24 0.32
CA GLY A 165 15.40 -8.42 1.14
C GLY A 165 13.93 -8.73 1.39
N ASP A 166 13.02 -7.75 1.21
CA ASP A 166 11.59 -8.03 1.20
C ASP A 166 11.21 -8.89 0.00
N THR A 167 10.31 -9.85 0.23
CA THR A 167 9.80 -10.74 -0.82
C THR A 167 8.29 -10.62 -0.91
N ALA A 168 7.71 -10.88 -2.08
CA ALA A 168 6.25 -10.93 -2.24
C ALA A 168 5.60 -11.87 -1.21
N SER A 169 6.27 -12.97 -0.86
CA SER A 169 5.78 -13.94 0.13
C SER A 169 5.84 -13.46 1.58
N SER A 170 6.88 -12.70 1.98
CA SER A 170 6.95 -12.15 3.33
C SER A 170 5.87 -11.09 3.53
N VAL A 171 5.71 -10.21 2.55
CA VAL A 171 4.65 -9.19 2.52
C VAL A 171 3.27 -9.81 2.56
N LEU A 172 3.02 -10.87 1.77
CA LEU A 172 1.74 -11.55 1.76
C LEU A 172 1.44 -12.23 3.10
N ALA A 173 2.45 -12.81 3.75
CA ALA A 173 2.30 -13.40 5.08
C ALA A 173 1.97 -12.33 6.14
N GLU A 174 2.62 -11.16 6.09
CA GLU A 174 2.29 -10.03 6.97
C GLU A 174 0.84 -9.57 6.76
N PHE A 175 0.39 -9.47 5.51
CA PHE A 175 -0.99 -9.13 5.18
C PHE A 175 -1.99 -10.18 5.68
N PHE A 176 -1.68 -11.46 5.60
CA PHE A 176 -2.54 -12.50 6.17
C PHE A 176 -2.57 -12.42 7.69
N GLY A 177 -1.46 -12.10 8.35
CA GLY A 177 -1.46 -11.81 9.79
C GLY A 177 -2.36 -10.63 10.17
N VAL A 178 -2.47 -9.60 9.32
CA VAL A 178 -3.45 -8.51 9.49
C VAL A 178 -4.88 -9.05 9.41
N LEU A 179 -5.19 -9.89 8.41
CA LEU A 179 -6.52 -10.47 8.23
C LEU A 179 -6.91 -11.42 9.36
N ASP A 180 -5.98 -12.22 9.86
CA ASP A 180 -6.19 -13.14 11.00
C ASP A 180 -6.55 -12.37 12.29
N GLY A 181 -6.14 -11.11 12.40
CA GLY A 181 -6.49 -10.21 13.51
C GLY A 181 -7.86 -9.53 13.36
N LEU A 182 -8.57 -9.74 12.25
CA LEU A 182 -9.90 -9.19 11.99
C LEU A 182 -10.97 -10.26 12.20
N GLU A 183 -12.13 -9.86 12.70
CA GLU A 183 -13.30 -10.74 12.85
C GLU A 183 -14.07 -10.91 11.52
N VAL A 184 -13.35 -11.26 10.44
CA VAL A 184 -13.91 -11.42 9.09
C VAL A 184 -13.41 -12.71 8.43
N GLU A 185 -14.26 -13.35 7.64
CA GLU A 185 -13.91 -14.46 6.78
C GLU A 185 -13.43 -13.94 5.41
N VAL A 186 -12.22 -14.35 5.01
CA VAL A 186 -11.66 -13.99 3.70
C VAL A 186 -12.22 -14.93 2.64
N LYS A 187 -13.13 -14.42 1.82
CA LYS A 187 -13.78 -15.18 0.75
C LYS A 187 -12.85 -15.43 -0.43
N ALA A 188 -12.10 -14.41 -0.83
CA ALA A 188 -11.15 -14.50 -1.94
C ALA A 188 -10.04 -13.44 -1.84
N VAL A 189 -8.86 -13.80 -2.33
CA VAL A 189 -7.68 -12.92 -2.44
C VAL A 189 -7.38 -12.65 -3.91
N TYR A 190 -7.42 -11.39 -4.32
CA TYR A 190 -7.04 -10.94 -5.66
C TYR A 190 -5.61 -10.40 -5.64
N LEU A 191 -4.75 -10.94 -6.49
CA LEU A 191 -3.33 -10.64 -6.51
C LEU A 191 -2.90 -10.26 -7.91
N ASP A 192 -1.95 -9.33 -8.01
CA ASP A 192 -1.28 -9.05 -9.27
C ASP A 192 -0.22 -10.13 -9.59
N ARG A 193 0.41 -10.03 -10.76
CA ARG A 193 1.45 -10.98 -11.18
C ARG A 193 2.74 -10.88 -10.36
N GLY A 194 2.95 -9.78 -9.63
CA GLY A 194 4.11 -9.62 -8.75
C GLY A 194 4.11 -10.63 -7.60
N PHE A 195 2.95 -11.16 -7.23
CA PHE A 195 2.81 -12.24 -6.24
C PHE A 195 2.85 -13.65 -6.85
N PHE A 196 3.09 -13.79 -8.17
CA PHE A 196 3.19 -15.10 -8.82
C PHE A 196 4.51 -15.80 -8.48
N ASP A 197 4.56 -16.33 -7.26
CA ASP A 197 5.67 -17.08 -6.68
C ASP A 197 5.17 -18.34 -5.95
N SER A 198 6.02 -19.37 -5.93
CA SER A 198 5.74 -20.66 -5.29
C SER A 198 5.46 -20.56 -3.78
N LYS A 199 6.11 -19.64 -3.05
CA LYS A 199 5.88 -19.42 -1.61
C LYS A 199 4.55 -18.69 -1.41
N CYS A 200 4.21 -17.69 -2.23
CA CYS A 200 2.89 -17.04 -2.21
C CYS A 200 1.74 -18.02 -2.44
N LEU A 201 1.87 -18.89 -3.45
CA LEU A 201 0.88 -19.94 -3.73
C LEU A 201 0.75 -20.95 -2.57
N THR A 202 1.87 -21.28 -1.93
CA THR A 202 1.87 -22.15 -0.73
C THR A 202 1.15 -21.49 0.44
N LEU A 203 1.35 -20.18 0.65
CA LEU A 203 0.64 -19.42 1.69
C LEU A 203 -0.87 -19.40 1.43
N LEU A 204 -1.29 -19.09 0.20
CA LEU A 204 -2.71 -19.11 -0.19
C LEU A 204 -3.38 -20.46 0.08
N GLN A 205 -2.67 -21.56 -0.21
CA GLN A 205 -3.13 -22.93 0.08
C GLN A 205 -3.21 -23.20 1.57
N ALA A 206 -2.21 -22.79 2.35
CA ALA A 206 -2.17 -23.00 3.79
C ALA A 206 -3.32 -22.31 4.53
N HIS A 207 -3.71 -21.11 4.07
CA HIS A 207 -4.87 -20.38 4.60
C HIS A 207 -6.21 -20.81 3.99
N ASN A 208 -6.21 -21.76 3.04
CA ASN A 208 -7.40 -22.24 2.32
C ASN A 208 -8.21 -21.11 1.65
N TYR A 209 -7.53 -20.06 1.16
CA TYR A 209 -8.19 -18.96 0.48
C TYR A 209 -8.45 -19.27 -0.99
N ALA A 210 -9.65 -18.92 -1.47
CA ALA A 210 -9.86 -18.79 -2.91
C ALA A 210 -9.03 -17.61 -3.44
N TYR A 211 -8.50 -17.69 -4.66
CA TYR A 211 -7.70 -16.60 -5.20
C TYR A 211 -7.82 -16.44 -6.71
N VAL A 212 -7.53 -15.22 -7.17
CA VAL A 212 -7.35 -14.88 -8.58
C VAL A 212 -6.01 -14.19 -8.72
N MET A 213 -5.15 -14.74 -9.57
CA MET A 213 -3.81 -14.23 -9.80
C MET A 213 -3.43 -14.44 -11.27
N PRO A 214 -2.99 -13.39 -12.00
CA PRO A 214 -2.49 -13.55 -13.35
C PRO A 214 -1.22 -14.41 -13.39
N ILE A 215 -1.20 -15.43 -14.26
CA ILE A 215 0.02 -16.19 -14.55
C ILE A 215 1.00 -15.32 -15.35
N ILE A 216 2.29 -15.42 -15.02
CA ILE A 216 3.39 -14.94 -15.88
C ILE A 216 3.55 -15.90 -17.06
N ARG A 217 3.53 -15.43 -18.31
CA ARG A 217 3.70 -16.31 -19.49
C ARG A 217 5.10 -16.93 -19.53
N TRP A 218 5.23 -18.18 -19.11
CA TRP A 218 6.54 -18.80 -18.92
C TRP A 218 6.58 -20.24 -19.43
N GLY A 219 7.61 -20.59 -20.20
CA GLY A 219 7.73 -21.90 -20.84
C GLY A 219 6.75 -22.11 -22.00
N GLU A 220 7.11 -23.03 -22.90
CA GLU A 220 6.32 -23.32 -24.10
C GLU A 220 4.91 -23.84 -23.76
N THR A 221 4.79 -24.67 -22.70
CA THR A 221 3.51 -25.24 -22.27
C THR A 221 2.50 -24.17 -21.87
N ILE A 222 2.84 -23.25 -20.97
CA ILE A 222 1.91 -22.19 -20.56
C ILE A 222 1.63 -21.23 -21.71
N GLN A 223 2.62 -20.95 -22.57
CA GLN A 223 2.38 -20.11 -23.74
C GLN A 223 1.37 -20.75 -24.70
N GLN A 224 1.52 -22.04 -24.96
CA GLN A 224 0.60 -22.81 -25.79
C GLN A 224 -0.80 -22.86 -25.15
N GLU A 225 -0.88 -23.19 -23.86
CA GLU A 225 -2.13 -23.22 -23.09
C GLU A 225 -2.82 -21.85 -23.02
N LEU A 226 -2.09 -20.74 -23.06
CA LEU A 226 -2.71 -19.41 -23.12
C LEU A 226 -3.12 -19.00 -24.54
N SER A 227 -2.63 -19.70 -25.58
CA SER A 227 -2.95 -19.44 -26.99
C SER A 227 -4.17 -20.24 -27.49
N GLU A 228 -4.46 -21.39 -26.89
CA GLU A 228 -5.48 -22.33 -27.35
C GLU A 228 -6.91 -22.03 -26.84
N GLY A 229 -7.18 -20.80 -26.37
CA GLY A 229 -8.54 -20.35 -26.01
C GLY A 229 -8.97 -20.46 -24.53
N TRP A 230 -10.28 -20.65 -24.32
CA TRP A 230 -11.10 -20.20 -23.17
C TRP A 230 -10.88 -20.97 -21.85
N SER A 231 -11.46 -20.46 -20.75
CA SER A 231 -11.31 -20.94 -19.35
C SER A 231 -11.20 -22.47 -19.21
N ARG A 232 -10.08 -22.94 -18.65
CA ARG A 232 -9.78 -24.36 -18.42
C ARG A 232 -8.87 -24.56 -17.21
N VAL A 233 -8.92 -25.77 -16.66
CA VAL A 233 -8.00 -26.21 -15.60
C VAL A 233 -6.80 -26.88 -16.25
N ILE A 234 -5.60 -26.35 -15.98
CA ILE A 234 -4.33 -26.92 -16.45
C ILE A 234 -3.53 -27.45 -15.26
N GLN A 235 -2.76 -28.51 -15.49
CA GLN A 235 -1.72 -28.93 -14.55
C GLN A 235 -0.39 -28.38 -15.05
N HIS A 236 0.35 -27.74 -14.16
CA HIS A 236 1.69 -27.25 -14.49
C HIS A 236 2.57 -27.27 -13.23
N ASP A 237 3.87 -27.45 -13.46
CA ASP A 237 4.88 -27.37 -12.42
C ASP A 237 5.38 -25.94 -12.33
N LEU A 238 5.57 -25.41 -11.13
CA LEU A 238 6.26 -24.14 -10.88
C LEU A 238 7.66 -24.42 -10.38
N THR A 239 8.68 -24.15 -11.21
CA THR A 239 10.07 -24.14 -10.78
C THR A 239 10.37 -22.79 -10.13
N GLY A 240 10.25 -22.72 -8.80
CA GLY A 240 10.80 -21.61 -8.02
C GLY A 240 12.30 -21.81 -7.80
N LYS A 241 13.11 -20.79 -8.07
CA LYS A 241 14.45 -20.73 -7.46
C LYS A 241 14.25 -20.47 -5.98
N LEU A 242 14.43 -21.50 -5.15
CA LEU A 242 14.63 -21.30 -3.71
C LEU A 242 15.95 -20.56 -3.54
N ASP A 243 15.93 -19.42 -2.86
CA ASP A 243 17.08 -18.55 -2.67
C ASP A 243 18.33 -19.33 -2.22
N GLY A 244 19.44 -19.11 -2.92
CA GLY A 244 20.80 -19.38 -2.44
C GLY A 244 21.35 -20.81 -2.55
N HIS A 245 20.55 -21.84 -2.85
CA HIS A 245 21.10 -23.20 -3.00
C HIS A 245 20.63 -23.87 -4.29
N SER A 246 21.59 -24.22 -5.14
CA SER A 246 21.40 -25.01 -6.37
C SER A 246 20.88 -26.42 -6.03
N ARG A 247 19.59 -26.54 -5.77
CA ARG A 247 18.87 -27.81 -5.88
C ARG A 247 17.57 -27.54 -6.60
N ASP A 248 17.61 -27.86 -7.89
CA ASP A 248 16.47 -28.01 -8.80
C ASP A 248 15.51 -29.05 -8.21
N ARG A 249 14.61 -28.61 -7.32
CA ARG A 249 13.50 -29.40 -6.83
C ARG A 249 12.28 -28.94 -7.61
N ARG A 250 11.91 -29.74 -8.62
CA ARG A 250 10.59 -29.65 -9.25
C ARG A 250 9.54 -29.87 -8.18
N VAL A 251 8.81 -28.81 -7.84
CA VAL A 251 7.59 -28.94 -7.06
C VAL A 251 6.47 -29.13 -8.08
N SER A 252 6.17 -30.39 -8.39
CA SER A 252 5.00 -30.74 -9.15
C SER A 252 3.78 -30.65 -8.23
N ARG A 253 2.98 -29.61 -8.40
CA ARG A 253 1.75 -29.41 -7.61
C ARG A 253 0.62 -28.96 -8.52
N LEU A 254 -0.53 -29.63 -8.38
CA LEU A 254 -1.77 -29.24 -9.02
C LEU A 254 -2.15 -27.80 -8.60
N HIS A 255 -2.10 -26.88 -9.55
CA HIS A 255 -2.73 -25.58 -9.38
C HIS A 255 -3.95 -25.56 -10.30
N ARG A 256 -5.16 -25.57 -9.73
CA ARG A 256 -6.38 -25.32 -10.51
C ARG A 256 -6.42 -23.84 -10.83
N LEU A 257 -6.25 -23.52 -12.10
CA LEU A 257 -6.22 -22.15 -12.55
C LEU A 257 -7.53 -21.78 -13.23
N TYR A 258 -8.07 -20.61 -12.87
CA TYR A 258 -9.25 -20.04 -13.51
C TYR A 258 -8.80 -18.85 -14.35
N ILE A 259 -9.06 -18.90 -15.66
CA ILE A 259 -8.79 -17.79 -16.57
C ILE A 259 -10.15 -17.10 -16.81
N PRO A 260 -10.43 -15.95 -16.16
CA PRO A 260 -11.69 -15.25 -16.36
C PRO A 260 -11.74 -14.58 -17.73
N GLU A 261 -12.95 -14.51 -18.31
CA GLU A 261 -13.26 -13.63 -19.43
C GLU A 261 -13.12 -12.17 -19.00
N TRP A 262 -12.31 -11.40 -19.72
CA TRP A 262 -12.39 -9.94 -19.69
C TRP A 262 -13.04 -9.51 -21.00
N THR A 263 -14.33 -9.18 -20.96
CA THR A 263 -14.98 -8.46 -22.06
C THR A 263 -14.46 -7.03 -22.01
N VAL A 264 -13.80 -6.60 -23.09
CA VAL A 264 -13.34 -5.21 -23.30
C VAL A 264 -14.53 -4.31 -23.58
#